data_AF-I0R5F4-F1
#
_entry.id   AF-I0R5F4-F1
#
_cell.length_a   1.000
_cell.length_b   1.000
_cell.length_c   1.000
_cell.angle_alpha   90.00
_cell.angle_beta   90.00
_cell.angle_gamma   90.00
#
_symmetry.space_group_name_H-M   'P 1'
#
loop_
_entity.id
_entity.type
_entity.pdbx_description
1 polymer ?
#
loop_
_entity_poly.entity_id
_entity_poly.type
_entity_poly.pdbx_seq_one_letter_code
_entity_poly.pdbx_strand_id
1 'polypeptide(L)'
;MNKIKIDMKLNAKDIWLFSMYHSNRGFLLIFNILFTVAMYYFMITTWNRIDIPRRILFVVMSNMFLIVQPAMLYLKSQKQARTDAVRAGFSLSLNDEGIEVVSGEEKVDFKWEIGFRSRILPGIIVIYVDAIRGYLLPDRYTKANKERIVAILKEKTRVSIF
;
A
#
# COMPACT_ATOMS: atom_id res chain seq x y z
N MET A 1 -6.84 -30.66 -1.80
CA MET A 1 -7.89 -29.66 -1.54
C MET A 1 -7.40 -28.64 -0.52
N ASN A 2 -6.56 -27.70 -0.94
CA ASN A 2 -5.97 -26.69 -0.06
C ASN A 2 -6.62 -25.31 -0.27
N LYS A 3 -7.94 -25.19 -0.03
CA LYS A 3 -8.66 -23.92 -0.16
C LYS A 3 -8.39 -23.03 1.06
N ILE A 4 -7.80 -21.85 0.86
CA ILE A 4 -7.64 -20.83 1.91
C ILE A 4 -8.66 -19.73 1.64
N LYS A 5 -9.62 -19.55 2.54
CA LYS A 5 -10.62 -18.48 2.46
C LYS A 5 -10.33 -17.41 3.51
N ILE A 6 -10.41 -16.14 3.13
CA ILE A 6 -10.11 -14.99 3.98
C ILE A 6 -11.19 -13.94 3.76
N ASP A 7 -12.01 -13.70 4.78
CA ASP A 7 -13.00 -12.63 4.78
C ASP A 7 -12.36 -11.34 5.32
N MET A 8 -12.41 -10.26 4.54
CA MET A 8 -11.66 -9.04 4.83
C MET A 8 -12.52 -7.79 4.68
N LYS A 9 -12.30 -6.84 5.58
CA LYS A 9 -12.85 -5.48 5.49
C LYS A 9 -11.74 -4.48 5.70
N LEU A 10 -11.33 -3.81 4.63
CA LEU A 10 -10.22 -2.87 4.65
C LEU A 10 -10.56 -1.63 5.49
N ASN A 11 -9.53 -1.04 6.09
CA ASN A 11 -9.65 0.24 6.79
C ASN A 11 -8.74 1.29 6.13
N ALA A 12 -8.84 2.53 6.59
CA ALA A 12 -8.03 3.63 6.07
C ALA A 12 -6.52 3.38 6.23
N LYS A 13 -6.10 2.69 7.30
CA LYS A 13 -4.68 2.40 7.55
C LYS A 13 -4.11 1.42 6.53
N ASP A 14 -4.86 0.39 6.11
CA ASP A 14 -4.37 -0.56 5.11
C ASP A 14 -4.16 0.10 3.74
N ILE A 15 -5.13 0.92 3.32
CA ILE A 15 -5.08 1.67 2.07
C ILE A 15 -3.93 2.69 2.13
N TRP A 16 -3.74 3.32 3.28
CA TRP A 16 -2.65 4.27 3.50
C TRP A 16 -1.29 3.58 3.46
N LEU A 17 -1.14 2.44 4.13
CA LEU A 17 0.09 1.66 4.12
C LEU A 17 0.47 1.23 2.70
N PHE A 18 -0.50 0.73 1.93
CA PHE A 18 -0.32 0.44 0.51
C PHE A 18 0.13 1.67 -0.27
N SER A 19 -0.53 2.81 -0.07
CA SER A 19 -0.23 4.06 -0.76
C SER A 19 1.16 4.59 -0.41
N MET A 20 1.57 4.51 0.86
CA MET A 20 2.91 4.87 1.33
C MET A 20 3.98 4.04 0.65
N TYR A 21 3.81 2.72 0.63
CA TYR A 21 4.75 1.85 -0.06
C TYR A 21 4.75 2.10 -1.56
N HIS A 22 3.63 2.46 -2.17
CA HIS A 22 3.55 2.73 -3.61
C HIS A 22 4.18 4.08 -4.00
N SER A 23 3.95 5.13 -3.22
CA SER A 23 4.45 6.48 -3.49
C SER A 23 5.94 6.64 -3.23
N ASN A 24 6.51 5.87 -2.30
CA ASN A 24 7.92 5.99 -1.90
C ASN A 24 8.78 4.82 -2.40
N ARG A 25 8.81 4.60 -3.73
CA ARG A 25 9.59 3.52 -4.34
C ARG A 25 10.77 4.00 -5.17
N GLY A 26 11.84 3.21 -5.16
CA GLY A 26 12.98 3.36 -6.06
C GLY A 26 13.60 4.75 -5.99
N PHE A 27 13.83 5.34 -7.17
CA PHE A 27 14.48 6.65 -7.29
C PHE A 27 13.73 7.78 -6.58
N LEU A 28 12.39 7.72 -6.48
CA LEU A 28 11.60 8.72 -5.77
C LEU A 28 11.93 8.76 -4.27
N LEU A 29 12.16 7.59 -3.65
CA LEU A 29 12.55 7.55 -2.24
C LEU A 29 13.91 8.22 -2.02
N ILE A 30 14.89 7.91 -2.87
CA ILE A 30 16.23 8.49 -2.81
C ILE A 30 16.15 10.00 -2.99
N PHE A 31 15.40 10.47 -3.98
CA PHE A 31 15.17 11.88 -4.23
C PHE A 31 14.52 12.58 -3.03
N ASN A 32 13.47 12.00 -2.45
CA ASN A 32 12.79 12.56 -1.28
C ASN A 32 13.75 12.72 -0.10
N ILE A 33 14.60 11.73 0.17
CA ILE A 33 15.61 11.79 1.24
C ILE A 33 16.63 12.90 0.96
N LEU A 34 17.21 12.93 -0.23
CA LEU A 34 18.21 13.94 -0.61
C LEU A 34 17.63 15.35 -0.54
N PHE A 35 16.42 15.55 -1.06
CA PHE A 35 15.72 16.83 -1.00
C PHE A 35 15.48 17.26 0.45
N THR A 36 14.97 16.36 1.29
CA THR A 36 14.73 16.64 2.70
C THR A 36 16.01 17.02 3.44
N VAL A 37 17.12 16.28 3.24
CA VAL A 37 18.41 16.60 3.85
C VAL A 37 18.94 17.96 3.40
N ALA A 38 18.88 18.25 2.09
CA ALA A 38 19.30 19.54 1.55
C ALA A 38 18.44 20.69 2.12
N MET A 39 17.13 20.51 2.22
CA MET A 39 16.23 21.52 2.78
C MET A 39 16.52 21.81 4.26
N TYR A 40 16.76 20.78 5.08
CA TYR A 40 17.16 20.98 6.46
C TYR A 40 18.53 21.68 6.57
N TYR A 41 19.49 21.31 5.73
CA TYR A 41 20.79 21.98 5.69
C TYR A 41 20.65 23.49 5.37
N PHE A 42 19.88 23.84 4.35
CA PHE A 42 19.60 25.25 4.01
C PHE A 42 18.86 25.97 5.14
N MET A 43 17.86 25.32 5.74
CA MET A 43 17.08 25.89 6.83
C MET A 43 17.97 26.24 8.04
N ILE A 44 18.87 25.34 8.44
CA ILE A 44 19.76 25.53 9.60
C ILE A 44 20.80 26.62 9.31
N THR A 45 21.45 26.57 8.15
CA THR A 45 22.54 27.51 7.80
C THR A 45 22.06 28.95 7.56
N THR A 46 20.81 29.12 7.12
CA THR A 46 20.25 30.43 6.80
C THR A 46 19.27 30.96 7.85
N TRP A 47 18.98 30.20 8.92
CA TRP A 47 17.91 30.48 9.89
C TRP A 47 17.89 31.92 10.39
N ASN A 48 19.04 32.44 10.83
CA ASN A 48 19.15 33.79 11.40
C ASN A 48 19.14 34.91 10.35
N ARG A 49 19.24 34.56 9.05
CA ARG A 49 19.37 35.51 7.93
C ARG A 49 18.05 35.72 7.17
N ILE A 50 17.03 34.92 7.44
CA ILE A 50 15.73 34.96 6.76
C ILE A 50 14.62 35.46 7.69
N ASP A 51 13.64 36.15 7.11
CA ASP A 51 12.45 36.68 7.75
C ASP A 51 11.44 35.58 8.11
N ILE A 52 10.50 35.91 9.01
CA ILE A 52 9.54 34.94 9.59
C ILE A 52 8.73 34.20 8.50
N PRO A 53 8.15 34.86 7.48
CA PRO A 53 7.41 34.15 6.43
C PRO A 53 8.25 33.07 5.71
N ARG A 54 9.51 33.38 5.39
CA ARG A 54 10.41 32.41 4.75
C ARG A 54 10.77 31.26 5.68
N ARG A 55 10.97 31.52 6.98
CA ARG A 55 11.20 30.46 7.98
C ARG A 55 10.04 29.47 8.02
N ILE A 56 8.81 29.96 8.03
CA ILE A 56 7.60 29.11 8.00
C ILE A 56 7.59 28.26 6.73
N LEU A 57 7.87 28.87 5.57
CA LEU A 57 7.95 28.14 4.30
C LEU A 57 9.03 27.04 4.33
N PHE A 58 10.24 27.33 4.82
CA PHE A 58 11.30 26.32 4.96
C PHE A 58 10.91 25.17 5.89
N VAL A 59 10.22 25.45 7.00
CA VAL A 59 9.71 24.41 7.91
C VAL A 59 8.71 23.51 7.17
N VAL A 60 7.75 24.08 6.45
CA VAL A 60 6.77 23.31 5.69
C VAL A 60 7.44 22.46 4.60
N MET A 61 8.34 23.06 3.81
CA MET A 61 9.02 22.35 2.72
C MET A 61 9.97 21.25 3.22
N SER A 62 10.69 21.47 4.32
CA SER A 62 11.56 20.45 4.92
C SER A 62 10.77 19.24 5.41
N ASN A 63 9.54 19.47 5.89
CA ASN A 63 8.62 18.43 6.36
C ASN A 63 7.66 17.92 5.28
N MET A 64 7.84 18.32 4.02
CA MET A 64 6.90 18.00 2.94
C MET A 64 6.76 16.49 2.72
N PHE A 65 7.87 15.75 2.71
CA PHE A 65 7.86 14.30 2.52
C PHE A 65 7.74 13.50 3.83
N LEU A 66 8.11 14.11 4.96
CA LEU A 66 8.05 13.47 6.28
C LEU A 66 6.67 13.52 6.91
N ILE A 67 5.93 14.62 6.73
CA ILE A 67 4.66 14.87 7.41
C ILE A 67 3.55 15.15 6.40
N VAL A 68 3.76 16.11 5.48
CA VAL A 68 2.69 16.59 4.59
C VAL A 68 2.23 15.50 3.62
N GLN A 69 3.16 14.82 2.93
CA GLN A 69 2.84 13.73 2.01
C GLN A 69 2.15 12.56 2.72
N PRO A 70 2.67 12.01 3.84
CA PRO A 70 1.98 10.96 4.59
C PRO A 70 0.58 11.38 5.05
N ALA A 71 0.40 12.61 5.55
CA ALA A 71 -0.90 13.12 5.97
C ALA A 71 -1.88 13.24 4.80
N MET A 72 -1.45 13.78 3.66
CA MET A 72 -2.28 13.87 2.45
C MET A 72 -2.70 12.49 1.94
N LEU A 73 -1.79 11.52 1.94
CA LEU A 73 -2.10 10.14 1.59
C LEU A 73 -3.13 9.56 2.57
N TYR A 74 -3.00 9.82 3.87
CA TYR A 74 -3.94 9.33 4.88
C TYR A 74 -5.35 9.89 4.68
N LEU A 75 -5.48 11.19 4.38
CA LEU A 75 -6.76 11.82 4.09
C LEU A 75 -7.43 11.19 2.85
N LYS A 76 -6.66 10.93 1.79
CA LYS A 76 -7.15 10.22 0.60
C LYS A 76 -7.59 8.80 0.94
N SER A 77 -6.81 8.06 1.72
CA SER A 77 -7.14 6.70 2.17
C SER A 77 -8.36 6.67 3.07
N GLN A 78 -8.57 7.68 3.92
CA GLN A 78 -9.77 7.81 4.73
C GLN A 78 -11.02 8.02 3.87
N LYS A 79 -10.93 8.85 2.81
CA LYS A 79 -12.01 9.03 1.85
C LYS A 79 -12.33 7.71 1.13
N GLN A 80 -11.31 6.98 0.67
CA GLN A 80 -11.48 5.69 0.00
C GLN A 80 -12.07 4.62 0.94
N ALA A 81 -11.67 4.59 2.20
CA ALA A 81 -12.20 3.64 3.19
C ALA A 81 -13.68 3.86 3.52
N ARG A 82 -14.24 5.02 3.17
CA ARG A 82 -15.66 5.35 3.36
C ARG A 82 -16.52 4.98 2.15
N THR A 83 -15.94 4.56 1.02
CA THR A 83 -16.69 4.10 -0.13
C THR A 83 -17.40 2.78 0.18
N ASP A 84 -18.63 2.61 -0.30
CA ASP A 84 -19.46 1.44 0.02
C ASP A 84 -18.80 0.11 -0.34
N ALA A 85 -18.13 0.05 -1.50
CA ALA A 85 -17.37 -1.13 -1.92
C ALA A 85 -16.30 -1.55 -0.89
N VAL A 86 -15.58 -0.59 -0.30
CA VAL A 86 -14.55 -0.88 0.70
C VAL A 86 -15.16 -1.23 2.05
N ARG A 87 -16.28 -0.59 2.41
CA ARG A 87 -17.00 -0.85 3.68
C ARG A 87 -17.74 -2.18 3.68
N ALA A 88 -18.25 -2.62 2.53
CA ALA A 88 -18.86 -3.93 2.37
C ALA A 88 -17.84 -5.04 2.65
N GLY A 89 -16.58 -4.81 2.27
CA GLY A 89 -15.53 -5.82 2.37
C GLY A 89 -15.68 -6.87 1.28
N PHE A 90 -14.76 -7.83 1.26
CA PHE A 90 -14.77 -8.93 0.30
C PHE A 90 -14.15 -10.18 0.90
N SER A 91 -14.55 -11.33 0.40
CA SER A 91 -13.94 -12.63 0.66
C SER A 91 -12.99 -12.97 -0.45
N LEU A 92 -11.78 -13.42 -0.11
CA LEU A 92 -10.80 -13.91 -1.07
C LEU A 92 -10.48 -15.37 -0.74
N SER A 93 -10.65 -16.23 -1.74
CA SER A 93 -10.34 -17.65 -1.65
C SER A 93 -9.24 -18.02 -2.64
N LEU A 94 -8.16 -18.60 -2.14
CA LEU A 94 -7.10 -19.19 -2.96
C LEU A 94 -7.35 -20.69 -3.07
N ASN A 95 -7.42 -21.21 -4.30
CA ASN A 95 -7.57 -22.63 -4.58
C ASN A 95 -6.50 -23.09 -5.60
N ASP A 96 -6.52 -24.38 -5.93
CA ASP A 96 -5.53 -24.96 -6.85
C ASP A 96 -5.70 -24.45 -8.31
N GLU A 97 -6.88 -23.92 -8.66
CA GLU A 97 -7.24 -23.44 -10.01
C GLU A 97 -7.01 -21.92 -10.21
N GLY A 98 -7.10 -21.12 -9.15
CA GLY A 98 -7.07 -19.67 -9.20
C GLY A 98 -7.36 -18.94 -7.89
N ILE A 99 -7.86 -17.71 -8.04
CA ILE A 99 -8.30 -16.81 -6.97
C ILE A 99 -9.77 -16.47 -7.19
N GLU A 100 -10.60 -16.82 -6.22
CA GLU A 100 -12.01 -16.49 -6.19
C GLU A 100 -12.24 -15.30 -5.24
N VAL A 101 -12.86 -14.23 -5.74
CA VAL A 101 -13.22 -13.04 -4.97
C VAL A 101 -14.73 -12.91 -4.92
N VAL A 102 -15.28 -12.75 -3.71
CA VAL A 102 -16.71 -12.53 -3.48
C VAL A 102 -16.90 -11.19 -2.77
N SER A 103 -17.62 -10.26 -3.40
CA SER A 103 -17.89 -8.92 -2.87
C SER A 103 -19.39 -8.67 -2.91
N GLY A 104 -20.07 -8.88 -1.77
CA GLY A 104 -21.53 -8.86 -1.73
C GLY A 104 -22.11 -9.99 -2.59
N GLU A 105 -22.87 -9.62 -3.62
CA GLU A 105 -23.49 -10.57 -4.57
C GLU A 105 -22.58 -10.89 -5.77
N GLU A 106 -21.54 -10.08 -6.00
CA GLU A 106 -20.62 -10.30 -7.12
C GLU A 106 -19.58 -11.37 -6.75
N LYS A 107 -19.48 -12.38 -7.62
CA LYS A 107 -18.47 -13.43 -7.55
C LYS A 107 -17.62 -13.39 -8.81
N VAL A 108 -16.31 -13.23 -8.65
CA VAL A 108 -15.35 -13.20 -9.75
C VAL A 108 -14.28 -14.26 -9.50
N ASP A 109 -14.01 -15.08 -10.52
CA ASP A 109 -13.00 -16.13 -10.48
C ASP A 109 -11.87 -15.81 -11.47
N PHE A 110 -10.64 -15.90 -10.99
CA PHE A 110 -9.44 -15.57 -11.75
C PHE A 110 -8.48 -16.78 -11.78
N LYS A 111 -8.33 -17.39 -12.95
CA LYS A 111 -7.42 -18.53 -13.15
C LYS A 111 -5.95 -18.12 -13.09
N TRP A 112 -5.09 -19.00 -12.56
CA TRP A 112 -3.64 -18.77 -12.48
C TRP A 112 -2.98 -18.49 -13.85
N GLU A 113 -3.54 -19.03 -14.93
CA GLU A 113 -3.08 -18.86 -16.32
C GLU A 113 -2.99 -17.39 -16.77
N ILE A 114 -3.75 -16.49 -16.13
CA ILE A 114 -3.76 -15.05 -16.42
C ILE A 114 -2.41 -14.39 -16.05
N GLY A 115 -1.63 -15.01 -15.15
CA GLY A 115 -0.28 -14.55 -14.82
C GLY A 115 -0.26 -13.36 -13.86
N PHE A 116 -0.76 -13.56 -12.63
CA PHE A 116 -0.79 -12.50 -11.61
C PHE A 116 0.60 -12.05 -11.17
N ARG A 117 0.65 -10.81 -10.67
CA ARG A 117 1.82 -10.29 -9.94
C ARG A 117 1.44 -10.12 -8.50
N SER A 118 2.32 -10.52 -7.59
CA SER A 118 2.11 -10.27 -6.18
C SER A 118 3.29 -9.53 -5.56
N ARG A 119 2.98 -8.77 -4.52
CA ARG A 119 3.94 -7.99 -3.75
C ARG A 119 3.75 -8.32 -2.29
N ILE A 120 4.83 -8.74 -1.65
CA ILE A 120 4.85 -9.04 -0.22
C ILE A 120 5.56 -7.86 0.42
N LEU A 121 4.80 -7.03 1.15
CA LEU A 121 5.31 -5.86 1.86
C LEU A 121 5.16 -6.08 3.38
N PRO A 122 5.97 -5.41 4.22
CA PRO A 122 5.77 -5.48 5.66
C PRO A 122 4.38 -4.94 6.04
N GLY A 123 3.57 -5.78 6.69
CA GLY A 123 2.21 -5.44 7.13
C GLY A 123 1.08 -5.71 6.13
N ILE A 124 1.40 -5.96 4.84
CA ILE A 124 0.39 -6.13 3.78
C ILE A 124 0.90 -6.93 2.60
N ILE A 125 0.08 -7.86 2.09
CA ILE A 125 0.31 -8.54 0.82
C ILE A 125 -0.60 -7.89 -0.23
N VAL A 126 -0.11 -7.71 -1.44
CA VAL A 126 -0.88 -7.14 -2.55
C VAL A 126 -0.86 -8.11 -3.72
N ILE A 127 -2.03 -8.46 -4.22
CA ILE A 127 -2.19 -9.32 -5.40
C ILE A 127 -2.76 -8.46 -6.52
N TYR A 128 -2.00 -8.28 -7.60
CA TYR A 128 -2.43 -7.58 -8.81
C TYR A 128 -3.00 -8.59 -9.78
N VAL A 129 -4.31 -8.47 -10.02
CA VAL A 129 -5.04 -9.33 -10.95
C VAL A 129 -4.93 -8.79 -12.38
N ASP A 130 -4.91 -7.46 -12.52
CA ASP A 130 -4.61 -6.78 -13.78
C ASP A 130 -3.72 -5.53 -13.50
N ALA A 131 -3.56 -4.64 -14.49
CA ALA A 131 -2.75 -3.43 -14.35
C ALA A 131 -3.35 -2.37 -13.40
N ILE A 132 -4.65 -2.45 -13.12
CA ILE A 132 -5.47 -1.45 -12.42
C ILE A 132 -6.01 -2.01 -11.09
N ARG A 133 -6.43 -3.28 -11.06
CA ARG A 133 -7.07 -3.97 -9.94
C ARG A 133 -6.04 -4.72 -9.11
N GLY A 134 -5.88 -4.26 -7.87
CA GLY A 134 -5.07 -4.91 -6.85
C GLY A 134 -5.91 -5.21 -5.60
N TYR A 135 -5.83 -6.43 -5.10
CA TYR A 135 -6.43 -6.83 -3.83
C TYR A 135 -5.40 -6.69 -2.70
N LEU A 136 -5.84 -6.01 -1.65
CA LEU A 136 -5.06 -5.77 -0.44
C LEU A 136 -5.37 -6.86 0.58
N LEU A 137 -4.33 -7.53 1.08
CA LEU A 137 -4.39 -8.58 2.08
C LEU A 137 -3.59 -8.15 3.31
N PRO A 138 -4.20 -7.39 4.24
CA PRO A 138 -3.54 -6.94 5.46
C PRO A 138 -3.12 -8.09 6.36
N ASP A 139 -1.98 -7.97 7.03
CA ASP A 139 -1.45 -9.00 7.95
C ASP A 139 -2.44 -9.36 9.07
N ARG A 140 -3.31 -8.42 9.48
CA ARG A 140 -4.36 -8.66 10.47
C ARG A 140 -5.34 -9.79 10.10
N TYR A 141 -5.50 -10.10 8.81
CA TYR A 141 -6.35 -11.20 8.33
C TYR A 141 -5.54 -12.39 7.82
N THR A 142 -4.28 -12.17 7.41
CA THR A 142 -3.46 -13.23 6.81
C THR A 142 -2.45 -13.85 7.75
N LYS A 143 -2.17 -13.27 8.92
CA LYS A 143 -1.12 -13.72 9.87
C LYS A 143 -1.10 -15.23 10.12
N ALA A 144 -2.26 -15.83 10.41
CA ALA A 144 -2.36 -17.26 10.72
C ALA A 144 -1.95 -18.17 9.56
N ASN A 145 -2.19 -17.74 8.32
CA ASN A 145 -1.91 -18.51 7.10
C ASN A 145 -0.82 -17.88 6.24
N LYS A 146 -0.06 -16.91 6.78
CA LYS A 146 0.79 -16.01 6.00
C LYS A 146 1.85 -16.78 5.22
N GLU A 147 2.54 -17.71 5.87
CA GLU A 147 3.57 -18.54 5.24
C GLU A 147 3.01 -19.35 4.08
N ARG A 148 1.82 -19.94 4.26
CA ARG A 148 1.15 -20.75 3.24
C ARG A 148 0.65 -19.91 2.07
N ILE A 149 0.07 -18.75 2.35
CA ILE A 149 -0.33 -17.78 1.31
C ILE A 149 0.89 -17.33 0.51
N VAL A 150 1.98 -16.96 1.19
CA VAL A 150 3.23 -16.55 0.55
C VAL A 150 3.84 -17.68 -0.27
N ALA A 151 3.81 -18.91 0.20
CA ALA A 151 4.29 -20.08 -0.55
C ALA A 151 3.51 -20.27 -1.86
N ILE A 152 2.16 -20.24 -1.79
CA ILE A 152 1.29 -20.34 -2.97
C ILE A 152 1.59 -19.19 -3.94
N LEU A 153 1.70 -17.96 -3.45
CA LEU A 153 1.99 -16.80 -4.30
C LEU A 153 3.37 -16.89 -4.95
N LYS A 154 4.39 -17.40 -4.26
CA LYS A 154 5.73 -17.64 -4.81
C LYS A 154 5.75 -18.70 -5.90
N GLU A 155 4.94 -19.73 -5.75
CA GLU A 155 4.84 -20.82 -6.73
C GLU A 155 4.02 -20.41 -7.96
N LYS A 156 2.87 -19.75 -7.76
CA LYS A 156 1.86 -19.51 -8.81
C LYS A 156 1.89 -18.11 -9.42
N THR A 157 2.62 -17.16 -8.84
CA THR A 157 2.62 -15.75 -9.32
C THR A 157 4.03 -15.18 -9.45
N ARG A 158 4.18 -14.11 -10.25
CA ARG A 158 5.43 -13.35 -10.26
C ARG A 158 5.52 -12.48 -9.01
N VAL A 159 6.25 -12.97 -8.01
CA VAL A 159 6.44 -12.26 -6.73
C VAL A 159 7.59 -11.27 -6.85
N SER A 160 7.35 -10.04 -6.42
CA SER A 160 8.43 -9.12 -6.07
C SER A 160 8.46 -8.95 -4.56
N ILE A 161 9.60 -9.28 -3.97
CA ILE A 161 9.89 -9.11 -2.54
C ILE A 161 10.63 -7.79 -2.42
N PHE A 162 10.12 -6.88 -1.60
CA PHE A 162 10.72 -5.59 -1.28
C PHE A 162 10.58 -5.30 0.21
#